data_AF-A0A516G6C3-F1
#
_entry.id   AF-A0A516G6C3-F1
#
_cell.length_a   1.000
_cell.length_b   1.000
_cell.length_c   1.000
_cell.angle_alpha   90.00
_cell.angle_beta   90.00
_cell.angle_gamma   90.00
#
_symmetry.space_group_name_H-M   'P 1'
#
loop_
_entity.id
_entity.type
_entity.pdbx_description
1 polymer ?
#
loop_
_entity_poly.entity_id
_entity_poly.type
_entity_poly.pdbx_seq_one_letter_code
_entity_poly.pdbx_strand_id
1 'polypeptide(L)'
;MTTKNEEAVLRAISAGARTWREVAAAAGLSHEGARQIAKRINVEKPAAVPAAKKKKKSSARGRTRRMRASIWDDRVIERFWLYVDREGPQVPGFPELGPCWVWLGPTDGAGYGSHTAFGSRRRSAHRYAWILSRGQPSLPVLDHLCHSLSRTCPGGTSCRHRRCVNPDHLEPVSSRENTARSGARRRRDRVVTCKRGHIWTEDTILYDVHGHRLCRACLERWEDVEIST
;
A
#
# COMPACT_ATOMS: atom_id res chain seq x y z
N MET A 1 48.36 55.95 -20.95
CA MET A 1 48.12 55.25 -22.22
C MET A 1 47.35 53.98 -21.90
N THR A 2 46.19 53.79 -22.53
CA THR A 2 45.39 52.55 -22.39
C THR A 2 46.13 51.38 -23.01
N THR A 3 46.13 50.23 -22.35
CA THR A 3 46.73 49.01 -22.91
C THR A 3 45.83 48.43 -24.01
N LYS A 4 46.41 47.70 -24.96
CA LYS A 4 45.68 47.03 -26.06
C LYS A 4 44.49 46.18 -25.55
N ASN A 5 44.64 45.57 -24.38
CA ASN A 5 43.59 44.75 -23.77
C ASN A 5 42.48 45.60 -23.10
N GLU A 6 42.80 46.78 -22.59
CA GLU A 6 41.80 47.73 -22.07
C GLU A 6 40.94 48.31 -23.19
N GLU A 7 41.57 48.66 -24.31
CA GLU A 7 40.86 49.13 -25.51
C GLU A 7 39.95 48.03 -26.08
N ALA A 8 40.39 46.78 -26.05
CA ALA A 8 39.58 45.64 -26.48
C ALA A 8 38.35 45.44 -25.59
N VAL A 9 38.49 45.57 -24.27
CA VAL A 9 37.37 45.48 -23.32
C VAL A 9 36.39 46.64 -23.52
N LEU A 10 36.88 47.88 -23.66
CA LEU A 10 36.04 49.05 -23.91
C LEU A 10 35.29 48.93 -25.24
N ARG A 11 35.97 48.48 -26.31
CA ARG A 11 35.36 48.27 -27.63
C ARG A 11 34.27 47.21 -27.57
N ALA A 12 34.48 46.10 -26.86
CA ALA A 12 33.48 45.05 -26.70
C ALA A 12 32.21 45.56 -25.99
N ILE A 13 32.38 46.41 -24.98
CA ILE A 13 31.27 47.02 -24.25
C ILE A 13 30.53 48.04 -25.13
N SER A 14 31.25 48.92 -25.83
CA SER A 14 30.65 49.87 -26.79
C SER A 14 29.96 49.17 -27.97
N ALA A 15 30.42 47.98 -28.35
CA ALA A 15 29.78 47.12 -29.34
C ALA A 15 28.53 46.39 -28.81
N GLY A 16 28.17 46.59 -27.54
CA GLY A 16 26.91 46.10 -26.96
C GLY A 16 26.99 44.74 -26.28
N ALA A 17 28.19 44.26 -25.91
CA ALA A 17 28.33 43.03 -25.13
C ALA A 17 27.61 43.14 -23.77
N ARG A 18 26.78 42.15 -23.45
CA ARG A 18 25.86 42.15 -22.29
C ARG A 18 26.34 41.27 -21.14
N THR A 19 27.35 40.43 -21.37
CA THR A 19 27.91 39.52 -20.38
C THR A 19 29.43 39.52 -20.40
N TRP A 20 30.07 39.19 -19.26
CA TRP A 20 31.54 39.06 -19.20
C TRP A 20 32.09 37.97 -20.12
N ARG A 21 31.26 36.97 -20.49
CA ARG A 21 31.62 35.97 -21.50
C ARG A 21 31.68 36.57 -22.89
N GLU A 22 30.71 37.40 -23.26
CA GLU A 22 30.72 38.12 -24.55
C GLU A 22 31.88 39.11 -24.63
N VAL A 23 32.13 39.86 -23.55
CA VAL A 23 33.29 40.77 -23.47
C VAL A 23 34.60 40.01 -23.63
N ALA A 24 34.76 38.89 -22.90
CA ALA A 24 35.96 38.06 -22.98
C ALA A 24 36.17 37.46 -24.39
N ALA A 25 35.10 36.94 -25.00
CA ALA A 25 35.15 36.40 -26.37
C ALA A 25 35.51 37.48 -27.40
N ALA A 26 34.89 38.66 -27.32
CA ALA A 26 35.14 39.77 -28.24
C ALA A 26 36.53 40.39 -28.07
N ALA A 27 37.06 40.40 -26.85
CA ALA A 27 38.39 40.92 -26.54
C ALA A 27 39.51 39.87 -26.74
N GLY A 28 39.18 38.61 -27.02
CA GLY A 28 40.16 37.51 -27.12
C GLY A 28 40.83 37.19 -25.77
N LEU A 29 40.12 37.41 -24.67
CA LEU A 29 40.63 37.25 -23.31
C LEU A 29 39.94 36.07 -22.60
N SER A 30 40.57 35.59 -21.51
CA SER A 30 39.87 34.70 -20.58
C SER A 30 38.77 35.47 -19.83
N HIS A 31 37.75 34.74 -19.38
CA HIS A 31 36.64 35.33 -18.62
C HIS A 31 37.11 36.08 -17.38
N GLU A 32 38.09 35.53 -16.65
CA GLU A 32 38.65 36.17 -15.46
C GLU A 32 39.54 37.36 -15.83
N GLY A 33 40.33 37.25 -16.90
CA GLY A 33 41.17 38.35 -17.41
C GLY A 33 40.36 39.57 -17.81
N ALA A 34 39.24 39.38 -18.52
CA ALA A 34 38.33 40.46 -18.90
C ALA A 34 37.73 41.18 -17.67
N ARG A 35 37.39 40.43 -16.61
CA ARG A 35 36.84 40.99 -15.35
C ARG A 35 37.89 41.78 -14.56
N GLN A 36 39.11 41.28 -14.50
CA GLN A 36 40.21 41.97 -13.82
C GLN A 36 40.57 43.28 -14.53
N ILE A 37 40.63 43.26 -15.86
CA ILE A 37 40.88 44.46 -16.66
C ILE A 37 39.76 45.47 -16.47
N ALA A 38 38.49 45.05 -16.59
CA ALA A 38 37.35 45.95 -16.39
C ALA A 38 37.32 46.61 -15.00
N LYS A 39 37.68 45.85 -13.95
CA LYS A 39 37.84 46.39 -12.59
C LYS A 39 38.94 47.45 -12.54
N ARG A 40 40.05 47.25 -13.24
CA ARG A 40 41.19 48.19 -13.28
C ARG A 40 40.86 49.50 -13.99
N ILE A 41 40.09 49.46 -15.07
CA ILE A 41 39.63 50.66 -15.81
C ILE A 41 38.32 51.25 -15.26
N ASN A 42 37.87 50.79 -14.08
CA ASN A 42 36.66 51.23 -13.39
C ASN A 42 35.40 51.23 -14.28
N VAL A 43 35.30 50.23 -15.17
CA VAL A 43 34.12 50.07 -16.02
C VAL A 43 33.12 49.17 -15.31
N GLU A 44 32.00 49.76 -14.87
CA GLU A 44 30.88 49.01 -14.35
C GLU A 44 30.27 48.12 -15.44
N LYS A 45 29.83 46.92 -15.04
CA LYS A 45 29.18 45.97 -15.94
C LYS A 45 28.02 46.68 -16.66
N PRO A 46 27.94 46.64 -18.00
CA PRO A 46 26.79 47.21 -18.70
C PRO A 46 25.52 46.59 -18.13
N ALA A 47 24.61 47.46 -17.67
CA ALA A 47 23.39 47.08 -16.99
C ALA A 47 22.76 45.92 -17.77
N ALA A 48 22.63 44.77 -17.12
CA ALA A 48 21.91 43.67 -17.71
C ALA A 48 20.51 44.21 -18.00
N VAL A 49 20.20 44.49 -19.27
CA VAL A 49 18.81 44.68 -19.70
C VAL A 49 18.10 43.50 -19.06
N PRO A 50 17.17 43.72 -18.11
CA PRO A 50 16.57 42.63 -17.37
C PRO A 50 16.09 41.68 -18.42
N ALA A 51 16.68 40.48 -18.46
CA ALA A 51 16.42 39.52 -19.53
C ALA A 51 14.92 39.48 -19.63
N ALA A 52 14.37 40.02 -20.74
CA ALA A 52 12.93 40.14 -20.89
C ALA A 52 12.45 38.76 -20.53
N LYS A 53 11.74 38.64 -19.38
CA LYS A 53 11.35 37.33 -18.86
C LYS A 53 10.72 36.72 -20.09
N LYS A 54 11.38 35.73 -20.70
CA LYS A 54 10.74 34.96 -21.75
C LYS A 54 9.58 34.44 -20.94
N LYS A 55 8.40 35.06 -21.10
CA LYS A 55 7.15 34.41 -20.77
C LYS A 55 7.40 33.11 -21.49
N LYS A 56 7.66 32.05 -20.72
CA LYS A 56 7.55 30.72 -21.27
C LYS A 56 6.17 30.84 -21.90
N LYS A 57 6.11 30.97 -23.23
CA LYS A 57 4.93 30.53 -23.94
C LYS A 57 4.94 29.09 -23.46
N SER A 58 4.18 28.84 -22.39
CA SER A 58 3.77 27.52 -22.03
C SER A 58 3.28 27.05 -23.38
N SER A 59 4.04 26.15 -24.01
CA SER A 59 3.44 25.43 -25.10
C SER A 59 2.18 24.91 -24.46
N ALA A 60 1.03 25.40 -24.90
CA ALA A 60 -0.23 24.81 -24.59
C ALA A 60 -0.30 23.45 -25.30
N ARG A 61 0.75 22.61 -25.19
CA ARG A 61 0.52 21.27 -24.72
C ARG A 61 -0.04 21.47 -23.33
N GLY A 62 -1.36 21.64 -23.27
CA GLY A 62 -2.08 21.35 -22.06
C GLY A 62 -1.53 20.02 -21.58
N ARG A 63 -0.70 20.03 -20.54
CA ARG A 63 -0.79 18.95 -19.58
C ARG A 63 -2.21 19.13 -19.09
N THR A 64 -3.14 18.44 -19.76
CA THR A 64 -4.34 18.00 -19.06
C THR A 64 -3.76 17.48 -17.76
N ARG A 65 -4.08 18.13 -16.65
CA ARG A 65 -3.87 17.54 -15.35
C ARG A 65 -4.66 16.26 -15.48
N ARG A 66 -4.00 15.17 -15.90
CA ARG A 66 -4.64 13.88 -16.17
C ARG A 66 -5.33 13.65 -14.85
N MET A 67 -6.67 13.82 -14.81
CA MET A 67 -7.42 13.62 -13.59
C MET A 67 -6.90 12.28 -13.09
N ARG A 68 -6.37 12.24 -11.86
CA ARG A 68 -5.92 10.97 -11.29
C ARG A 68 -7.10 10.05 -11.49
N ALA A 69 -6.92 9.02 -12.31
CA ALA A 69 -8.02 8.14 -12.68
C ALA A 69 -8.64 7.69 -11.35
N SER A 70 -9.96 7.86 -11.24
CA SER A 70 -10.69 7.43 -10.06
C SER A 70 -10.30 5.99 -9.78
N ILE A 71 -10.27 5.58 -8.50
CA ILE A 71 -10.09 4.16 -8.21
C ILE A 71 -11.23 3.32 -8.82
N TRP A 72 -12.33 3.94 -9.24
CA TRP A 72 -13.47 3.34 -9.91
C TRP A 72 -13.46 3.54 -11.45
N ASP A 73 -12.37 4.02 -12.04
CA ASP A 73 -12.21 4.14 -13.49
C ASP A 73 -12.12 2.75 -14.13
N ASP A 74 -12.77 2.52 -15.27
CA ASP A 74 -12.83 1.21 -15.93
C ASP A 74 -11.44 0.61 -16.17
N ARG A 75 -10.45 1.43 -16.52
CA ARG A 75 -9.06 0.95 -16.73
C ARG A 75 -8.42 0.46 -15.43
N VAL A 76 -8.81 1.02 -14.29
CA VAL A 76 -8.37 0.56 -12.96
C VAL A 76 -9.08 -0.74 -12.60
N ILE A 77 -10.38 -0.84 -12.90
CA ILE A 77 -11.19 -2.05 -12.69
C ILE A 77 -10.65 -3.21 -13.53
N GLU A 78 -10.43 -3.02 -14.82
CA GLU A 78 -9.83 -4.02 -15.71
C GLU A 78 -8.48 -4.48 -15.18
N ARG A 79 -7.60 -3.53 -14.83
CA ARG A 79 -6.28 -3.84 -14.25
C ARG A 79 -6.38 -4.58 -12.92
N PHE A 80 -7.38 -4.28 -12.08
CA PHE A 80 -7.60 -5.01 -10.83
C PHE A 80 -7.85 -6.50 -11.12
N TRP A 81 -8.72 -6.81 -12.08
CA TRP A 81 -9.05 -8.19 -12.42
C TRP A 81 -7.88 -8.97 -13.05
N LEU A 82 -6.92 -8.29 -13.68
CA LEU A 82 -5.66 -8.93 -14.13
C LEU A 82 -4.79 -9.48 -12.99
N TYR A 83 -4.99 -9.02 -11.76
CA TYR A 83 -4.30 -9.55 -10.58
C TYR A 83 -5.11 -10.62 -9.84
N VAL A 84 -6.22 -11.09 -10.41
CA VAL A 84 -7.11 -12.04 -9.76
C VAL A 84 -7.11 -13.36 -10.54
N ASP A 85 -6.56 -14.38 -9.91
CA ASP A 85 -6.71 -15.77 -10.35
C ASP A 85 -8.03 -16.32 -9.81
N ARG A 86 -8.98 -16.66 -10.70
CA ARG A 86 -10.31 -17.16 -10.33
C ARG A 86 -10.36 -18.68 -10.15
N GLU A 87 -9.27 -19.39 -10.48
CA GLU A 87 -9.16 -20.84 -10.40
C GLU A 87 -8.38 -21.28 -9.15
N GLY A 88 -8.48 -20.49 -8.08
CA GLY A 88 -7.81 -20.78 -6.83
C GLY A 88 -8.36 -22.00 -6.08
N PRO A 89 -7.81 -22.29 -4.88
CA PRO A 89 -8.19 -23.48 -4.13
C PRO A 89 -9.67 -23.46 -3.73
N GLN A 90 -10.30 -24.62 -3.84
CA GLN A 90 -11.60 -24.91 -3.24
C GLN A 90 -11.53 -24.79 -1.72
N VAL A 91 -12.62 -24.38 -1.08
CA VAL A 91 -12.71 -24.33 0.38
C VAL A 91 -12.87 -25.77 0.91
N PRO A 92 -11.89 -26.33 1.64
CA PRO A 92 -11.97 -27.72 2.07
C PRO A 92 -13.18 -27.94 3.00
N GLY A 93 -14.07 -28.85 2.60
CA GLY A 93 -15.30 -29.17 3.31
C GLY A 93 -16.53 -28.33 2.92
N PHE A 94 -16.39 -27.37 1.98
CA PHE A 94 -17.47 -26.49 1.51
C PHE A 94 -17.37 -26.24 -0.01
N PRO A 95 -17.48 -27.29 -0.86
CA PRO A 95 -17.35 -27.17 -2.31
C PRO A 95 -18.40 -26.27 -2.97
N GLU A 96 -19.57 -26.11 -2.34
CA GLU A 96 -20.67 -25.25 -2.79
C GLU A 96 -20.32 -23.75 -2.82
N LEU A 97 -19.29 -23.34 -2.06
CA LEU A 97 -18.78 -21.97 -2.11
C LEU A 97 -17.93 -21.71 -3.36
N GLY A 98 -17.52 -22.76 -4.09
CA GLY A 98 -16.64 -22.66 -5.23
C GLY A 98 -15.20 -22.22 -4.89
N PRO A 99 -14.37 -22.00 -5.93
CA PRO A 99 -12.95 -21.69 -5.74
C PRO A 99 -12.73 -20.29 -5.17
N CYS A 100 -11.66 -20.14 -4.41
CA CYS A 100 -11.18 -18.81 -4.02
C CYS A 100 -10.71 -18.04 -5.25
N TRP A 101 -11.05 -16.75 -5.33
CA TRP A 101 -10.41 -15.84 -6.29
C TRP A 101 -9.17 -15.23 -5.65
N VAL A 102 -7.99 -15.69 -6.01
CA VAL A 102 -6.73 -15.35 -5.35
C VAL A 102 -6.15 -14.06 -5.92
N TRP A 103 -5.90 -13.10 -5.02
CA TRP A 103 -5.13 -11.90 -5.34
C TRP A 103 -3.64 -12.22 -5.49
N LEU A 104 -3.10 -11.95 -6.68
CA LEU A 104 -1.70 -12.12 -7.06
C LEU A 104 -0.88 -10.84 -6.91
N GLY A 105 -1.52 -9.72 -6.62
CA GLY A 105 -0.86 -8.43 -6.45
C GLY A 105 -0.24 -8.22 -5.06
N PRO A 106 0.14 -6.97 -4.73
CA PRO A 106 0.76 -6.63 -3.44
C PRO A 106 -0.13 -6.98 -2.25
N THR A 107 0.50 -7.33 -1.12
CA THR A 107 -0.19 -7.59 0.16
C THR A 107 0.23 -6.59 1.24
N ASP A 108 -0.51 -6.54 2.35
CA ASP A 108 -0.08 -5.86 3.58
C ASP A 108 0.74 -6.78 4.51
N GLY A 109 1.21 -6.21 5.63
CA GLY A 109 1.97 -6.97 6.64
C GLY A 109 1.13 -8.03 7.37
N ALA A 110 -0.20 -7.98 7.26
CA ALA A 110 -1.10 -8.98 7.79
C ALA A 110 -1.49 -10.06 6.76
N GLY A 111 -0.94 -9.99 5.55
CA GLY A 111 -1.14 -10.95 4.45
C GLY A 111 -2.36 -10.69 3.57
N TYR A 112 -3.10 -9.60 3.79
CA TYR A 112 -4.26 -9.27 2.98
C TYR A 112 -3.87 -8.63 1.65
N GLY A 113 -4.61 -8.96 0.60
CA GLY A 113 -4.47 -8.30 -0.70
C GLY A 113 -4.69 -6.79 -0.59
N SER A 114 -3.85 -6.02 -1.27
CA SER A 114 -3.81 -4.57 -1.20
C SER A 114 -3.85 -3.97 -2.60
N HIS A 115 -4.89 -3.19 -2.86
CA HIS A 115 -5.08 -2.49 -4.11
C HIS A 115 -4.85 -0.98 -3.94
N THR A 116 -4.03 -0.40 -4.81
CA THR A 116 -3.73 1.04 -4.86
C THR A 116 -3.78 1.48 -6.32
N ALA A 117 -4.47 2.57 -6.63
CA ALA A 117 -4.60 3.08 -7.99
C ALA A 117 -4.11 4.54 -8.08
N PHE A 118 -3.15 4.83 -8.95
CA PHE A 118 -2.76 6.20 -9.35
C PHE A 118 -2.59 7.25 -8.21
N GLY A 119 -1.99 6.85 -7.09
CA GLY A 119 -1.79 7.71 -5.93
C GLY A 119 -3.05 8.00 -5.12
N SER A 120 -4.09 7.17 -5.29
CA SER A 120 -5.21 7.05 -4.36
C SER A 120 -4.77 6.46 -3.02
N ARG A 121 -5.62 6.60 -2.01
CA ARG A 121 -5.44 5.84 -0.76
C ARG A 121 -5.47 4.34 -1.07
N ARG A 122 -4.61 3.60 -0.38
CA ARG A 122 -4.58 2.14 -0.34
C ARG A 122 -5.92 1.60 0.14
N ARG A 123 -6.47 0.60 -0.53
CA ARG A 123 -7.69 -0.13 -0.13
C ARG A 123 -7.39 -1.62 -0.09
N SER A 124 -8.07 -2.36 0.78
CA SER A 124 -7.99 -3.82 0.75
C SER A 124 -8.62 -4.36 -0.55
N ALA A 125 -7.95 -5.32 -1.18
CA ALA A 125 -8.36 -5.89 -2.47
C ALA A 125 -9.73 -6.58 -2.40
N HIS A 126 -10.01 -7.33 -1.33
CA HIS A 126 -11.30 -8.02 -1.17
C HIS A 126 -12.46 -7.03 -1.02
N ARG A 127 -12.24 -5.92 -0.29
CA ARG A 127 -13.25 -4.86 -0.16
C ARG A 127 -13.49 -4.15 -1.49
N TYR A 128 -12.45 -3.98 -2.29
CA TYR A 128 -12.60 -3.40 -3.62
C TYR A 128 -13.46 -4.29 -4.53
N ALA A 129 -13.17 -5.60 -4.59
CA ALA A 129 -13.99 -6.57 -5.32
C ALA A 129 -15.44 -6.63 -4.83
N TRP A 130 -15.66 -6.59 -3.51
CA TRP A 130 -17.00 -6.51 -2.93
C TRP A 130 -17.75 -5.28 -3.46
N ILE A 131 -17.14 -4.09 -3.39
CA ILE A 131 -17.83 -2.86 -3.79
C ILE A 131 -18.16 -2.85 -5.28
N LEU A 132 -17.26 -3.37 -6.12
CA LEU A 132 -17.55 -3.50 -7.56
C LEU A 132 -18.75 -4.42 -7.83
N SER A 133 -18.92 -5.47 -7.04
CA SER A 133 -19.91 -6.53 -7.31
C SER A 133 -21.24 -6.31 -6.59
N ARG A 134 -21.20 -5.71 -5.40
CA ARG A 134 -22.33 -5.63 -4.45
C ARG A 134 -22.54 -4.23 -3.87
N GLY A 135 -21.70 -3.25 -4.23
CA GLY A 135 -21.76 -1.91 -3.67
C GLY A 135 -21.24 -1.81 -2.23
N GLN A 136 -21.62 -0.75 -1.52
CA GLN A 136 -21.12 -0.48 -0.18
C GLN A 136 -21.58 -1.59 0.81
N PRO A 137 -20.65 -2.21 1.58
CA PRO A 137 -21.03 -3.18 2.61
C PRO A 137 -21.97 -2.55 3.65
N SER A 138 -22.95 -3.33 4.10
CA SER A 138 -23.88 -2.94 5.18
C SER A 138 -23.18 -2.84 6.54
N LEU A 139 -22.06 -3.54 6.72
CA LEU A 139 -21.29 -3.59 7.96
C LEU A 139 -19.80 -3.26 7.73
N PRO A 140 -19.09 -2.79 8.76
CA PRO A 140 -17.75 -2.24 8.59
C PRO A 140 -16.67 -3.29 8.34
N VAL A 141 -16.92 -4.58 8.57
CA VAL A 141 -15.93 -5.66 8.40
C VAL A 141 -16.44 -6.65 7.35
N LEU A 142 -15.56 -7.14 6.49
CA LEU A 142 -15.82 -8.26 5.58
C LEU A 142 -15.01 -9.45 6.08
N ASP A 143 -15.69 -10.45 6.64
CA ASP A 143 -15.06 -11.69 7.09
C ASP A 143 -14.90 -12.66 5.92
N HIS A 144 -13.78 -13.37 5.87
CA HIS A 144 -13.50 -14.37 4.83
C HIS A 144 -14.11 -15.70 5.24
N LEU A 145 -15.22 -16.11 4.64
CA LEU A 145 -15.84 -17.41 4.88
C LEU A 145 -14.91 -18.57 4.54
N CYS A 146 -14.09 -18.45 3.49
CA CYS A 146 -13.07 -19.46 3.17
C CYS A 146 -11.98 -19.60 4.26
N HIS A 147 -11.79 -18.58 5.08
CA HIS A 147 -10.96 -18.64 6.29
C HIS A 147 -11.76 -19.14 7.50
N SER A 148 -12.99 -18.65 7.64
CA SER A 148 -13.87 -18.87 8.78
C SER A 148 -14.59 -20.22 8.76
N LEU A 149 -14.66 -20.91 7.65
CA LEU A 149 -15.30 -22.23 7.56
C LEU A 149 -14.26 -23.34 7.38
N SER A 150 -13.14 -23.05 6.71
CA SER A 150 -12.10 -24.04 6.44
C SER A 150 -11.50 -24.62 7.73
N ARG A 151 -11.72 -25.93 7.92
CA ARG A 151 -11.19 -26.70 9.05
C ARG A 151 -9.67 -26.85 8.98
N THR A 152 -9.10 -26.84 7.78
CA THR A 152 -7.67 -27.06 7.50
C THR A 152 -6.88 -25.77 7.33
N CYS A 153 -7.52 -24.60 7.32
CA CYS A 153 -6.84 -23.31 7.17
C CYS A 153 -5.81 -23.10 8.30
N PRO A 154 -4.51 -22.93 8.02
CA PRO A 154 -3.48 -22.78 9.06
C PRO A 154 -3.64 -21.48 9.87
N GLY A 155 -4.39 -20.51 9.35
CA GLY A 155 -4.49 -19.18 9.93
C GLY A 155 -3.20 -18.38 9.79
N GLY A 156 -3.09 -17.28 10.54
CA GLY A 156 -1.90 -16.42 10.52
C GLY A 156 -1.73 -15.61 9.23
N THR A 157 -0.68 -14.80 9.17
CA THR A 157 -0.40 -13.85 8.07
C THR A 157 -0.01 -14.52 6.75
N SER A 158 0.46 -15.77 6.79
CA SER A 158 0.79 -16.57 5.61
C SER A 158 -0.43 -17.29 4.99
N CYS A 159 -1.60 -17.19 5.62
CA CYS A 159 -2.83 -17.83 5.14
C CYS A 159 -3.24 -17.31 3.74
N ARG A 160 -3.29 -18.21 2.76
CA ARG A 160 -3.69 -17.88 1.38
C ARG A 160 -5.13 -17.35 1.28
N HIS A 161 -6.04 -17.79 2.15
CA HIS A 161 -7.42 -17.30 2.17
C HIS A 161 -7.54 -15.79 2.47
N ARG A 162 -6.53 -15.17 3.12
CA ARG A 162 -6.48 -13.70 3.31
C ARG A 162 -6.31 -12.92 2.00
N ARG A 163 -5.90 -13.62 0.94
CA ARG A 163 -5.77 -13.09 -0.42
C ARG A 163 -7.02 -13.38 -1.27
N CYS A 164 -8.03 -14.07 -0.74
CA CYS A 164 -9.27 -14.27 -1.48
C CYS A 164 -10.02 -12.94 -1.66
N VAL A 165 -10.46 -12.67 -2.89
CA VAL A 165 -11.26 -11.49 -3.26
C VAL A 165 -12.61 -11.87 -3.85
N ASN A 166 -12.99 -13.16 -3.83
CA ASN A 166 -14.29 -13.62 -4.29
C ASN A 166 -15.39 -13.00 -3.39
N PRO A 167 -16.29 -12.16 -3.91
CA PRO A 167 -17.36 -11.56 -3.13
C PRO A 167 -18.27 -12.58 -2.43
N ASP A 168 -18.41 -13.79 -2.99
CA ASP A 168 -19.24 -14.87 -2.41
C ASP A 168 -18.56 -15.55 -1.22
N HIS A 169 -17.25 -15.34 -1.05
CA HIS A 169 -16.49 -15.80 0.12
C HIS A 169 -16.41 -14.73 1.20
N LEU A 170 -17.12 -13.61 1.07
CA LEU A 170 -17.09 -12.51 2.00
C LEU A 170 -18.46 -12.33 2.67
N GLU A 171 -18.45 -12.08 3.97
CA GLU A 171 -19.65 -11.74 4.71
C GLU A 171 -19.46 -10.41 5.44
N PRO A 172 -20.34 -9.41 5.23
CA PRO A 172 -20.38 -8.22 6.06
C PRO A 172 -20.76 -8.61 7.49
N VAL A 173 -19.89 -8.32 8.44
CA VAL A 173 -20.09 -8.65 9.86
C VAL A 173 -19.72 -7.48 10.77
N SER A 174 -20.20 -7.53 12.01
CA SER A 174 -19.78 -6.57 13.04
C SER A 174 -18.36 -6.90 13.51
N SER A 175 -17.68 -5.90 14.10
CA SER A 175 -16.36 -6.12 14.71
C SER A 175 -16.39 -7.15 15.85
N ARG A 176 -17.52 -7.24 16.56
CA ARG A 176 -17.75 -8.23 17.63
C ARG A 176 -17.82 -9.64 17.05
N GLU A 177 -18.61 -9.82 15.99
CA GLU A 177 -18.79 -11.10 15.29
C GLU A 177 -17.45 -11.58 14.69
N ASN A 178 -16.73 -10.69 14.00
CA ASN A 178 -15.40 -10.99 13.45
C ASN A 178 -14.40 -11.43 14.53
N THR A 179 -14.39 -10.73 15.67
CA THR A 179 -13.54 -11.10 16.81
C THR A 179 -13.93 -12.46 17.38
N ALA A 180 -15.24 -12.73 17.54
CA ALA A 180 -15.75 -14.00 18.03
C ALA A 180 -15.38 -15.20 17.13
N ARG A 181 -15.25 -14.97 15.81
CA ARG A 181 -14.89 -15.96 14.80
C ARG A 181 -13.37 -16.14 14.59
N SER A 182 -12.57 -15.23 15.17
CA SER A 182 -11.12 -15.20 15.01
C SER A 182 -10.39 -16.35 15.73
N GLY A 183 -9.13 -16.58 15.33
CA GLY A 183 -8.36 -17.80 15.58
C GLY A 183 -8.16 -18.26 17.05
N ALA A 184 -8.40 -17.42 18.06
CA ALA A 184 -8.29 -17.82 19.47
C ALA A 184 -9.40 -18.81 19.89
N ARG A 185 -10.58 -18.75 19.26
CA ARG A 185 -11.65 -19.73 19.45
C ARG A 185 -11.40 -20.99 18.60
N ARG A 186 -11.00 -20.84 17.34
CA ARG A 186 -10.62 -21.96 16.45
C ARG A 186 -9.48 -22.81 16.98
N ARG A 187 -8.43 -22.19 17.55
CA ARG A 187 -7.32 -22.95 18.16
C ARG A 187 -7.82 -23.75 19.37
N ARG A 188 -8.76 -23.22 20.15
CA ARG A 188 -9.44 -23.98 21.21
C ARG A 188 -10.26 -25.13 20.61
N ASP A 189 -11.06 -24.89 19.58
CA ASP A 189 -11.94 -25.93 19.01
C ASP A 189 -11.18 -27.03 18.25
N ARG A 190 -9.95 -26.75 17.78
CA ARG A 190 -9.03 -27.75 17.18
C ARG A 190 -8.33 -28.64 18.20
N VAL A 191 -8.26 -28.22 19.45
CA VAL A 191 -7.73 -29.06 20.52
C VAL A 191 -8.80 -30.09 20.83
N VAL A 192 -8.56 -31.33 20.38
CA VAL A 192 -9.45 -32.50 20.56
C VAL A 192 -9.21 -33.25 21.87
N THR A 193 -8.20 -32.85 22.66
CA THR A 193 -7.90 -33.44 23.96
C THR A 193 -7.73 -32.38 25.06
N CYS A 194 -7.99 -32.73 26.31
CA CYS A 194 -7.68 -31.87 27.45
C CYS A 194 -6.17 -31.86 27.74
N LYS A 195 -5.71 -30.99 28.66
CA LYS A 195 -4.29 -30.91 29.04
C LYS A 195 -3.71 -32.23 29.57
N ARG A 196 -4.55 -33.15 30.05
CA ARG A 196 -4.18 -34.50 30.53
C ARG A 196 -4.38 -35.59 29.48
N GLY A 197 -4.72 -35.24 28.24
CA GLY A 197 -4.85 -36.16 27.12
C GLY A 197 -6.24 -36.77 26.90
N HIS A 198 -7.24 -36.50 27.74
CA HIS A 198 -8.61 -37.03 27.55
C HIS A 198 -9.26 -36.41 26.33
N ILE A 199 -9.82 -37.24 25.44
CA ILE A 199 -10.50 -36.79 24.21
C ILE A 199 -11.79 -36.05 24.58
N TRP A 200 -12.04 -34.93 23.93
CA TRP A 200 -13.27 -34.16 24.04
C TRP A 200 -14.40 -34.84 23.25
N THR A 201 -15.39 -35.37 23.96
CA THR A 201 -16.66 -35.93 23.46
C THR A 201 -17.81 -35.32 24.27
N GLU A 202 -19.06 -35.56 23.88
CA GLU A 202 -20.22 -35.06 24.62
C GLU A 202 -20.22 -35.56 26.08
N ASP A 203 -19.69 -36.75 26.32
CA ASP A 203 -19.60 -37.35 27.66
C ASP A 203 -18.41 -36.88 28.50
N THR A 204 -17.37 -36.31 27.89
CA THR A 204 -16.16 -35.88 28.62
C THR A 204 -16.09 -34.37 28.80
N ILE A 205 -16.97 -33.60 28.16
CA ILE A 205 -17.05 -32.15 28.26
C ILE A 205 -18.13 -31.74 29.27
N LEU A 206 -17.76 -30.84 30.18
CA LEU A 206 -18.68 -30.02 30.97
C LEU A 206 -18.45 -28.55 30.64
N TYR A 207 -19.40 -27.68 30.95
CA TYR A 207 -19.28 -26.24 30.76
C TYR A 207 -19.48 -25.49 32.08
N ASP A 208 -18.59 -24.55 32.40
CA ASP A 208 -18.76 -23.67 33.56
C ASP A 208 -19.79 -22.54 33.28
N VAL A 209 -20.12 -21.75 34.31
CA VAL A 209 -21.04 -20.60 34.21
C VAL A 209 -20.56 -19.50 33.26
N HIS A 210 -19.29 -19.54 32.86
CA HIS A 210 -18.67 -18.62 31.90
C HIS A 210 -18.53 -19.24 30.49
N GLY A 211 -19.01 -20.48 30.29
CA GLY A 211 -18.98 -21.20 29.04
C GLY A 211 -17.63 -21.84 28.69
N HIS A 212 -16.72 -22.02 29.65
CA HIS A 212 -15.46 -22.74 29.44
C HIS A 212 -15.64 -24.26 29.54
N ARG A 213 -14.96 -25.00 28.65
CA ARG A 213 -14.92 -26.46 28.70
C ARG A 213 -14.11 -26.93 29.91
N LEU A 214 -14.73 -27.76 30.73
CA LEU A 214 -14.12 -28.55 31.80
C LEU A 214 -14.09 -30.02 31.38
N CYS A 215 -13.05 -30.76 31.79
CA CYS A 215 -12.95 -32.18 31.48
C CYS A 215 -13.54 -33.00 32.63
N ARG A 216 -14.62 -33.74 32.35
CA ARG A 216 -15.31 -34.59 33.32
C ARG A 216 -14.35 -35.59 33.97
N ALA A 217 -13.61 -36.35 33.17
CA ALA A 217 -12.59 -37.30 33.65
C ALA A 217 -11.41 -36.64 34.40
N CYS A 218 -11.20 -35.32 34.27
CA CYS A 218 -10.23 -34.60 35.09
C CYS A 218 -10.79 -34.15 36.44
N LEU A 219 -12.12 -34.02 36.56
CA LEU A 219 -12.82 -33.60 37.76
C LEU A 219 -13.14 -34.80 38.66
N GLU A 220 -13.63 -35.90 38.08
CA GLU A 220 -13.92 -37.16 38.81
C GLU A 220 -12.64 -37.70 39.49
N ARG A 221 -11.49 -37.57 38.83
CA ARG A 221 -10.18 -37.98 39.37
C ARG A 221 -9.68 -37.13 40.56
N TRP A 222 -10.37 -36.04 40.90
CA TRP A 222 -10.09 -35.23 42.10
C TRP A 222 -10.99 -35.61 43.28
N GLU A 223 -12.06 -36.38 43.06
CA GLU A 223 -12.94 -36.88 44.14
C GLU A 223 -12.37 -38.16 44.79
N ASP A 224 -11.53 -38.93 44.07
CA ASP A 224 -10.90 -40.17 44.59
C ASP A 224 -9.67 -39.95 45.50
N VAL A 225 -9.28 -38.71 45.81
CA VAL A 225 -8.06 -38.40 46.58
C VAL A 225 -8.35 -37.96 48.03
N GLU A 226 -9.60 -37.91 48.47
CA GLU A 226 -9.95 -37.73 49.88
C GLU A 226 -10.90 -38.85 50.35
N ILE A 227 -10.33 -39.92 50.90
CA ILE A 227 -10.60 -40.49 52.24
C ILE A 227 -9.63 -41.68 52.39
N SER A 228 -8.47 -41.39 52.98
CA SER A 228 -7.64 -42.36 53.67
C SER A 228 -7.31 -41.75 55.04
N THR A 229 -8.27 -41.86 55.95
CA THR A 229 -8.05 -41.79 57.40
C THR A 229 -8.23 -43.17 57.98
#